data_AF-A0A4Q9DTE4-F1
#
_entry.id   AF-A0A4Q9DTE4-F1
#
_cell.length_a   1.000
_cell.length_b   1.000
_cell.length_c   1.000
_cell.angle_alpha   90.00
_cell.angle_beta   90.00
_cell.angle_gamma   90.00
#
_symmetry.space_group_name_H-M   'P 1'
#
loop_
_entity.id
_entity.type
_entity.pdbx_description
1 polymer ?
#
loop_
_entity_poly.entity_id
_entity_poly.type
_entity_poly.pdbx_seq_one_letter_code
_entity_poly.pdbx_strand_id
1 'polypeptide(L)'
;MLEKLHAQCAAVKLKDFLYVADSAAMSKATLDSAKGADTYVLTRAPNQLKIVKVAMASADAPNAPCSEMVTFVSSKEGATYRWLATEAEHEGHSLRLIVVESSALDKKKETTLTRER
;
A
#
# COMPACT_ATOMS: atom_id res chain seq x y z
N MET A 1 7.05 -5.45 -19.03
CA MET A 1 6.47 -6.58 -18.26
C MET A 1 4.96 -6.42 -18.14
N LEU A 2 4.45 -5.28 -17.65
CA LEU A 2 3.02 -4.96 -17.67
C LEU A 2 2.38 -4.95 -19.06
N GLU A 3 3.07 -4.47 -20.09
CA GLU A 3 2.54 -4.55 -21.47
C GLU A 3 2.27 -5.99 -21.92
N LYS A 4 3.17 -6.93 -21.58
CA LYS A 4 2.98 -8.37 -21.86
C LYS A 4 1.82 -8.95 -21.06
N LEU A 5 1.69 -8.56 -19.80
CA LEU A 5 0.58 -8.96 -18.95
C LEU A 5 -0.75 -8.42 -19.50
N HIS A 6 -0.79 -7.16 -19.90
CA HIS A 6 -1.97 -6.53 -20.47
C HIS A 6 -2.36 -7.19 -21.81
N ALA A 7 -1.38 -7.50 -22.67
CA ALA A 7 -1.63 -8.27 -23.90
C ALA A 7 -2.19 -9.67 -23.60
N GLN A 8 -1.71 -10.34 -22.55
CA GLN A 8 -2.24 -11.63 -22.10
C GLN A 8 -3.65 -11.48 -21.53
N CYS A 9 -3.91 -10.51 -20.65
CA CYS A 9 -5.23 -10.22 -20.09
C CYS A 9 -6.26 -9.88 -21.18
N ALA A 10 -5.86 -9.09 -22.19
CA ALA A 10 -6.68 -8.80 -23.36
C ALA A 10 -7.02 -10.08 -24.15
N ALA A 11 -6.06 -11.00 -24.30
CA ALA A 11 -6.29 -12.30 -24.96
C ALA A 11 -7.30 -13.17 -24.20
N VAL A 12 -7.41 -13.04 -22.87
CA VAL A 12 -8.40 -13.76 -22.04
C VAL A 12 -9.66 -12.94 -21.74
N LYS A 13 -9.83 -11.76 -22.37
CA LYS A 13 -10.95 -10.81 -22.12
C LYS A 13 -11.11 -10.42 -20.65
N LEU A 14 -10.02 -10.39 -19.90
CA LEU A 14 -10.03 -10.00 -18.50
C LEU A 14 -10.14 -8.47 -18.41
N LYS A 15 -11.35 -7.98 -18.13
CA LYS A 15 -11.62 -6.57 -17.83
C LYS A 15 -11.55 -6.36 -16.31
N ASP A 16 -11.15 -5.16 -15.90
CA ASP A 16 -11.15 -4.71 -14.51
C ASP A 16 -10.24 -5.51 -13.56
N PHE A 17 -8.97 -5.70 -13.94
CA PHE A 17 -7.99 -6.38 -13.10
C PHE A 17 -7.15 -5.38 -12.27
N LEU A 18 -6.79 -5.80 -11.06
CA LEU A 18 -5.84 -5.10 -10.20
C LEU A 18 -4.48 -5.80 -10.28
N TYR A 19 -3.44 -5.10 -10.74
CA TYR A 19 -2.09 -5.63 -10.74
C TYR A 19 -1.46 -5.50 -9.36
N VAL A 20 -1.28 -6.61 -8.65
CA VAL A 20 -0.63 -6.65 -7.33
C VAL A 20 0.82 -7.05 -7.49
N ALA A 21 1.74 -6.22 -7.01
CA ALA A 21 3.17 -6.45 -7.15
C ALA A 21 3.97 -6.06 -5.89
N ASP A 22 5.21 -6.51 -5.83
CA ASP A 22 6.14 -6.13 -4.77
C ASP A 22 6.61 -4.67 -4.92
N SER A 23 7.48 -4.23 -4.02
CA SER A 23 7.98 -2.85 -4.01
C SER A 23 8.85 -2.47 -5.20
N ALA A 24 9.38 -3.42 -5.97
CA ALA A 24 10.17 -3.11 -7.17
C ALA A 24 9.28 -2.57 -8.31
N ALA A 25 7.98 -2.85 -8.27
CA ALA A 25 7.01 -2.28 -9.19
C ALA A 25 6.74 -0.78 -8.96
N MET A 26 7.22 -0.19 -7.86
CA MET A 26 7.12 1.25 -7.61
C MET A 26 8.17 2.03 -8.42
N SER A 27 8.07 1.97 -9.76
CA SER A 27 8.95 2.66 -10.70
C SER A 27 8.15 3.48 -11.70
N LYS A 28 8.74 4.58 -12.18
CA LYS A 28 8.11 5.45 -13.18
C LYS A 28 7.61 4.66 -14.41
N ALA A 29 8.42 3.76 -14.95
CA ALA A 29 8.04 2.93 -16.09
C ALA A 29 6.80 2.06 -15.83
N THR A 30 6.65 1.55 -14.61
CA THR A 30 5.47 0.76 -14.21
C THR A 30 4.23 1.63 -14.08
N LEU A 31 4.36 2.81 -13.46
CA LEU A 31 3.26 3.78 -13.33
C LEU A 31 2.81 4.30 -14.69
N ASP A 32 3.75 4.64 -15.58
CA ASP A 32 3.47 5.04 -16.96
C ASP A 32 2.74 3.92 -17.72
N SER A 33 3.21 2.67 -17.59
CA SER A 33 2.57 1.51 -18.22
C SER A 33 1.16 1.28 -17.69
N ALA A 34 0.95 1.41 -16.39
CA ALA A 34 -0.36 1.22 -15.76
C ALA A 34 -1.37 2.28 -16.22
N LYS A 35 -0.94 3.55 -16.28
CA LYS A 35 -1.76 4.65 -16.79
C LYS A 35 -2.08 4.49 -18.28
N GLY A 36 -1.10 4.10 -19.09
CA GLY A 36 -1.31 3.83 -20.52
C GLY A 36 -2.22 2.63 -20.79
N ALA A 37 -2.26 1.67 -19.87
CA ALA A 37 -3.09 0.47 -19.94
C ALA A 37 -4.44 0.61 -19.21
N ASP A 38 -4.79 1.80 -18.70
CA ASP A 38 -5.99 2.09 -17.89
C ASP A 38 -6.24 1.02 -16.81
N THR A 39 -5.19 0.70 -16.04
CA THR A 39 -5.16 -0.41 -15.08
C THR A 39 -4.72 0.08 -13.70
N TYR A 40 -5.33 -0.46 -12.64
CA TYR A 40 -4.91 -0.19 -11.27
C TYR A 40 -3.71 -1.06 -10.86
N VAL A 41 -2.76 -0.46 -10.13
CA VAL A 41 -1.62 -1.17 -9.53
C VAL A 41 -1.65 -1.00 -8.02
N LEU A 42 -1.55 -2.12 -7.30
CA LEU A 42 -1.32 -2.16 -5.87
C LEU A 42 0.10 -2.67 -5.62
N THR A 43 0.95 -1.81 -5.07
CA THR A 43 2.34 -2.16 -4.74
C THR A 43 2.71 -1.64 -3.37
N ARG A 44 3.65 -2.34 -2.71
CA ARG A 44 4.25 -1.84 -1.47
C ARG A 44 5.15 -0.65 -1.78
N ALA A 45 4.81 0.53 -1.28
CA ALA A 45 5.66 1.70 -1.44
C ALA A 45 6.99 1.55 -0.65
N PRO A 46 8.17 1.83 -1.24
CA PRO A 46 9.45 1.78 -0.53
C PRO A 46 9.54 2.82 0.59
N ASN A 47 9.99 2.40 1.78
CA ASN A 47 10.12 3.25 2.98
C ASN A 47 11.08 4.45 2.81
N GLN A 48 11.93 4.42 1.79
CA GLN A 48 12.90 5.50 1.51
C GLN A 48 12.23 6.71 0.85
N LEU A 49 11.06 6.55 0.22
CA LEU A 49 10.38 7.63 -0.49
C LEU A 49 9.84 8.69 0.48
N LYS A 50 9.96 9.97 0.10
CA LYS A 50 9.46 11.10 0.89
C LYS A 50 7.95 11.01 1.14
N ILE A 51 7.18 10.63 0.12
CA ILE A 51 5.71 10.48 0.22
C ILE A 51 5.31 9.44 1.28
N VAL A 52 6.10 8.37 1.40
CA VAL A 52 5.84 7.28 2.36
C VAL A 52 6.14 7.75 3.77
N LYS A 53 7.26 8.45 3.97
CA LYS A 53 7.63 9.03 5.27
C LYS A 53 6.57 10.03 5.77
N VAL A 54 6.07 10.87 4.87
CA VAL A 54 4.98 11.82 5.18
C VAL A 54 3.71 11.06 5.55
N ALA A 55 3.29 10.07 4.75
CA ALA A 55 2.09 9.29 5.03
C ALA A 55 2.19 8.54 6.37
N MET A 56 3.35 7.97 6.70
CA MET A 56 3.58 7.32 7.98
C MET A 56 3.50 8.32 9.15
N ALA A 57 4.17 9.47 9.04
CA ALA A 57 4.09 10.51 10.07
C ALA A 57 2.66 11.05 10.26
N SER A 58 1.88 11.15 9.18
CA SER A 58 0.46 11.50 9.26
C SER A 58 -0.37 10.43 9.96
N ALA A 59 -0.07 9.14 9.78
CA ALA A 59 -0.75 8.05 10.45
C ALA A 59 -0.41 7.97 11.95
N ASP A 60 0.82 8.34 12.33
CA ASP A 60 1.28 8.36 13.73
C ASP A 60 0.80 9.61 14.50
N ALA A 61 0.17 10.58 13.84
CA ALA A 61 -0.30 11.80 14.49
C ALA A 61 -1.45 11.51 15.49
N PRO A 62 -1.50 12.16 16.67
CA PRO A 62 -2.51 11.88 17.69
C PRO A 62 -3.97 12.00 17.22
N ASN A 63 -4.22 12.88 16.23
CA ASN A 63 -5.54 13.13 15.65
C ASN A 63 -5.61 12.70 14.18
N ALA A 64 -4.84 11.68 13.80
CA ALA A 64 -4.89 11.15 12.44
C ALA A 64 -6.32 10.68 12.10
N PRO A 65 -6.86 11.04 10.92
CA PRO A 65 -8.19 10.61 10.49
C PRO A 65 -8.17 9.15 9.99
N CYS A 66 -7.70 8.25 10.84
CA CYS A 66 -7.68 6.82 10.57
C CYS A 66 -9.11 6.27 10.53
N SER A 67 -9.27 5.16 9.81
CA SER A 67 -10.51 4.38 9.85
C SER A 67 -10.83 3.91 11.27
N GLU A 68 -12.09 3.52 11.48
CA GLU A 68 -12.44 2.72 12.64
C GLU A 68 -11.63 1.41 12.66
N MET A 69 -11.43 0.88 13.86
CA MET A 69 -10.70 -0.37 14.06
C MET A 69 -11.57 -1.55 13.66
N VAL A 70 -11.07 -2.39 12.75
CA VAL A 70 -11.77 -3.55 12.21
C VAL A 70 -11.05 -4.84 12.59
N THR A 71 -11.82 -5.88 12.88
CA THR A 71 -11.31 -7.24 13.10
C THR A 71 -11.88 -8.15 12.01
N PHE A 72 -11.01 -8.82 11.25
CA PHE A 72 -11.43 -9.72 10.17
C PHE A 72 -11.67 -11.17 10.64
N VAL A 73 -11.32 -11.49 11.89
CA VAL A 73 -11.48 -12.82 12.49
C VAL A 73 -12.48 -12.73 13.63
N SER A 74 -13.43 -13.67 13.71
CA SER A 74 -14.45 -13.73 14.77
C SER A 74 -13.91 -14.17 16.14
N SER A 75 -12.67 -14.64 16.20
CA SER A 75 -12.01 -15.06 17.45
C SER A 75 -11.58 -13.86 18.29
N LYS A 76 -11.70 -13.98 19.62
CA LYS A 76 -11.26 -12.96 20.60
C LYS A 76 -9.77 -12.59 20.53
N GLU A 77 -8.95 -13.39 19.83
CA GLU A 77 -7.50 -13.16 19.64
C GLU A 77 -7.16 -12.62 18.24
N GLY A 78 -8.18 -12.21 17.46
CA GLY A 78 -7.98 -11.70 16.12
C GLY A 78 -7.15 -10.42 16.09
N ALA A 79 -6.29 -10.29 15.08
CA ALA A 79 -5.60 -9.05 14.81
C ALA A 79 -6.62 -7.96 14.46
N THR A 80 -6.42 -6.79 15.05
CA THR A 80 -7.17 -5.58 14.73
C THR A 80 -6.39 -4.74 13.73
N TYR A 81 -7.12 -4.06 12.86
CA TYR A 81 -6.55 -3.26 11.78
C TYR A 81 -7.22 -1.89 11.76
N ARG A 82 -6.44 -0.86 11.48
CA ARG A 82 -6.94 0.47 11.07
C ARG A 82 -6.06 1.00 9.95
N TRP A 83 -6.58 1.89 9.12
CA TRP A 83 -5.81 2.45 8.03
C TRP A 83 -6.03 3.95 7.85
N LEU A 84 -5.00 4.62 7.35
CA LEU A 84 -5.06 5.99 6.86
C LEU A 84 -4.88 5.95 5.34
N ALA A 85 -5.79 6.59 4.61
CA ALA A 85 -5.64 6.82 3.19
C ALA A 85 -5.27 8.28 2.94
N THR A 86 -4.21 8.51 2.18
CA THR A 86 -3.78 9.86 1.77
C THR A 86 -3.43 9.87 0.28
N GLU A 87 -3.52 11.04 -0.34
CA GLU A 87 -3.12 11.25 -1.72
C GLU A 87 -1.72 11.85 -1.76
N ALA A 88 -0.90 11.40 -2.69
CA ALA A 88 0.44 11.93 -2.91
C ALA A 88 0.79 11.90 -4.39
N GLU A 89 1.66 12.81 -4.82
CA GLU A 89 2.21 12.79 -6.17
C GLU A 89 3.61 12.18 -6.16
N HIS A 90 3.88 11.28 -7.11
CA HIS A 90 5.20 10.71 -7.32
C HIS A 90 5.45 10.43 -8.79
N GLU A 91 6.61 10.85 -9.31
CA GLU A 91 6.99 10.68 -10.72
C GLU A 91 5.95 11.24 -11.71
N GLY A 92 5.18 12.28 -11.31
CA GLY A 92 4.12 12.89 -12.13
C GLY A 92 2.78 12.12 -12.13
N HIS A 93 2.63 11.14 -11.23
CA HIS A 93 1.40 10.37 -11.06
C HIS A 93 0.77 10.65 -9.69
N SER A 94 -0.54 10.88 -9.67
CA SER A 94 -1.33 10.93 -8.44
C SER A 94 -1.55 9.51 -7.93
N LEU A 95 -1.12 9.26 -6.70
CA LEU A 95 -1.16 7.97 -6.04
C LEU A 95 -1.98 8.06 -4.76
N ARG A 96 -2.67 6.96 -4.45
CA ARG A 96 -3.31 6.77 -3.16
C ARG A 96 -2.42 5.90 -2.28
N LEU A 97 -1.92 6.48 -1.20
CA LEU A 97 -1.15 5.77 -0.19
C LEU A 97 -2.10 5.29 0.91
N ILE A 98 -1.99 4.02 1.26
CA ILE A 98 -2.74 3.40 2.36
C ILE A 98 -1.73 2.92 3.39
N VAL A 99 -1.72 3.56 4.55
CA VAL A 99 -0.94 3.11 5.71
C VAL A 99 -1.83 2.21 6.54
N VAL A 100 -1.44 0.96 6.72
CA VAL A 100 -2.19 -0.02 7.50
C VAL A 100 -1.45 -0.29 8.80
N GLU A 101 -2.13 -0.07 9.91
CA GLU A 101 -1.69 -0.46 11.23
C GLU A 101 -2.34 -1.79 11.63
N SER A 102 -1.55 -2.67 12.26
CA SER A 102 -2.02 -3.96 12.72
C SER A 102 -1.47 -4.26 14.11
N SER A 103 -2.36 -4.59 15.05
CA SER A 103 -1.97 -4.97 16.41
C SER A 103 -1.13 -6.26 16.46
N ALA A 104 -1.16 -7.09 15.42
CA ALA A 104 -0.28 -8.26 15.30
C ALA A 104 1.15 -7.88 14.90
N LEU A 105 1.34 -6.77 14.18
CA LEU A 105 2.67 -6.26 13.84
C LEU A 105 3.29 -5.49 15.00
N ASP A 106 2.48 -4.86 15.85
CA ASP A 106 2.96 -4.14 17.03
C ASP A 106 3.71 -5.06 18.00
N LYS A 107 3.24 -6.30 18.23
CA LYS A 107 3.95 -7.28 19.07
C LYS A 107 5.35 -7.64 18.55
N LYS A 108 5.56 -7.61 17.22
CA LYS A 108 6.88 -7.84 16.59
C LYS A 108 7.75 -6.58 16.55
N LYS A 109 7.15 -5.39 16.45
CA LYS A 109 7.87 -4.10 16.54
C LYS A 109 8.27 -3.78 17.96
N GLU A 110 7.47 -4.12 18.98
CA GLU A 110 7.84 -4.00 20.39
C GLU A 110 9.17 -4.70 20.65
N THR A 111 9.39 -5.91 20.10
CA THR A 111 10.65 -6.66 20.25
C THR A 111 11.84 -5.98 19.59
N THR A 112 11.60 -5.18 18.54
CA THR A 112 12.65 -4.45 17.82
C THR A 112 12.97 -3.13 18.52
N LEU A 113 11.95 -2.43 19.05
CA LEU A 113 12.09 -1.19 19.81
C LEU A 113 12.72 -1.42 21.21
N THR A 114 12.51 -2.58 21.84
CA THR A 114 13.25 -2.94 23.08
C THR A 114 14.73 -3.22 22.84
N ARG A 115 15.18 -3.43 21.61
CA ARG A 115 16.58 -3.72 21.28
C ARG A 115 17.39 -2.46 20.95
N GLU A 116 16.72 -1.32 20.78
CA GLU A 116 17.34 -0.02 20.49
C GLU A 116 17.30 0.94 21.71
N ARG A 117 16.94 0.45 22.90
CA ARG A 117 17.12 1.12 24.20
C ARG A 117 18.26 0.50 24.99
#